data_AF-A0A3R6XAW9-F1
#
_entry.id   AF-A0A3R6XAW9-F1
#
_cell.length_a   1.000
_cell.length_b   1.000
_cell.length_c   1.000
_cell.angle_alpha   90.00
_cell.angle_beta   90.00
_cell.angle_gamma   90.00
#
_symmetry.space_group_name_H-M   'P 1'
#
loop_
_entity.id
_entity.type
_entity.pdbx_description
1 polymer ?
#
loop_
_entity_poly.entity_id
_entity_poly.type
_entity_poly.pdbx_seq_one_letter_code
_entity_poly.pdbx_strand_id
1 'polypeptide(L)' 'MKRFLKDDALKIAKWQREHKCRYRTAGGCQSFGAFGGGYGYYFVPNSMGISRTVTCACGAELDLSSYS' A
#
# COMPACT_ATOMS: atom_id res chain seq x y z
N MET A 1 0.45 2.84 -20.71
CA MET A 1 1.07 2.67 -19.37
C MET A 1 0.57 3.61 -18.26
N LYS A 2 0.02 4.82 -18.54
CA LYS A 2 -0.39 5.76 -17.46
C LYS A 2 -1.66 5.40 -16.67
N ARG A 3 -2.55 4.55 -17.20
CA ARG A 3 -3.86 4.27 -16.59
C ARG A 3 -3.78 3.34 -15.38
N PHE A 4 -2.91 2.32 -15.45
CA PHE A 4 -2.68 1.35 -14.38
C PHE A 4 -2.21 1.97 -13.05
N LEU A 5 -1.43 3.07 -13.09
CA LEU A 5 -0.99 3.74 -11.86
C LEU A 5 -2.14 4.44 -11.10
N LYS A 6 -3.19 4.91 -11.80
CA LYS A 6 -4.28 5.64 -11.15
C LYS A 6 -5.19 4.72 -10.35
N ASP A 7 -5.52 3.56 -10.91
CA ASP A 7 -6.38 2.58 -10.24
C ASP A 7 -5.69 1.97 -9.02
N ASP A 8 -4.39 1.68 -9.12
CA ASP A 8 -3.60 1.19 -8.00
C ASP A 8 -3.48 2.25 -6.90
N ALA A 9 -3.25 3.52 -7.26
CA ALA A 9 -3.20 4.63 -6.28
C ALA A 9 -4.53 4.80 -5.53
N LEU A 10 -5.68 4.63 -6.20
CA LEU A 10 -6.99 4.68 -5.57
C LEU A 10 -7.21 3.50 -4.61
N LYS A 11 -6.80 2.28 -5.01
CA LYS A 11 -6.86 1.09 -4.14
C LYS A 11 -6.01 1.27 -2.90
N ILE A 12 -4.77 1.75 -3.06
CA ILE A 12 -3.87 2.05 -1.96
C ILE A 12 -4.51 3.09 -1.04
N ALA A 13 -4.99 4.21 -1.58
CA ALA A 13 -5.59 5.27 -0.77
C ALA A 13 -6.84 4.79 -0.01
N LYS A 14 -7.68 3.96 -0.63
CA LYS A 14 -8.86 3.37 0.02
C LYS A 14 -8.45 2.44 1.16
N TRP A 15 -7.55 1.49 0.89
CA TRP A 15 -7.01 0.59 1.90
C TRP A 15 -6.34 1.37 3.03
N GLN A 16 -5.58 2.40 2.70
CA GLN A 16 -4.97 3.32 3.66
C GLN A 16 -5.96 4.18 4.44
N ARG A 17 -7.25 4.25 4.12
CA ARG A 17 -8.25 4.90 5.00
C ARG A 17 -8.99 3.89 5.86
N GLU A 18 -9.32 2.74 5.27
CA GLU A 18 -10.18 1.73 5.90
C GLU A 18 -9.41 0.79 6.83
N HIS A 19 -8.12 0.58 6.60
CA HIS A 19 -7.31 -0.33 7.39
C HIS A 19 -7.18 0.18 8.83
N LYS A 20 -7.65 -0.60 9.80
CA LYS A 20 -7.58 -0.28 11.24
C LYS A 20 -6.46 -1.09 11.86
N CYS A 21 -5.47 -0.42 12.47
CA CYS A 21 -4.36 -1.11 13.15
C CYS A 21 -3.83 -0.27 14.32
N ARG A 22 -3.01 -0.90 15.17
CA ARG A 22 -2.43 -0.28 16.39
C ARG A 22 -1.58 0.97 16.14
N TYR A 23 -1.13 1.17 14.90
CA TYR A 23 -0.29 2.32 14.50
C TYR A 23 -1.11 3.49 13.93
N ARG A 24 -2.45 3.44 14.02
CA ARG A 24 -3.36 4.49 13.54
C ARG A 24 -4.07 5.17 14.69
N THR A 25 -4.37 6.46 14.48
CA THR A 25 -5.20 7.23 15.40
C THR A 25 -6.67 6.83 15.25
N ALA A 26 -7.49 7.17 16.25
CA ALA A 26 -8.92 6.86 16.27
C ALA A 26 -9.70 7.41 15.05
N GLY A 27 -9.19 8.46 14.39
CA GLY A 27 -9.74 9.02 13.16
C GLY A 27 -9.26 8.36 11.86
N GLY A 28 -8.49 7.26 11.96
CA GLY A 28 -7.98 6.54 10.79
C GLY A 28 -6.70 7.13 10.18
N CYS A 29 -6.20 8.27 10.67
CA CYS A 29 -4.91 8.79 10.23
C CYS A 29 -3.77 7.91 10.73
N GLN A 30 -2.74 7.73 9.90
CA GLN A 30 -1.55 7.02 10.33
C GLN A 30 -0.79 7.87 11.36
N SER A 31 -0.27 7.24 12.41
CA SER A 31 0.62 7.94 13.34
C SER A 31 1.96 8.13 12.64
N PHE A 32 2.20 9.34 12.12
CA PHE A 32 3.48 9.68 11.47
C PHE A 32 4.48 10.12 12.54
N GLY A 33 5.59 9.38 12.68
CA GLY A 33 6.77 9.87 13.40
C GLY A 33 7.62 10.78 12.49
N ALA A 34 8.63 11.43 13.07
CA ALA A 34 9.55 12.34 12.35
C ALA A 34 10.25 11.71 11.13
N PHE A 35 10.36 10.38 11.07
CA PHE A 35 11.01 9.65 9.98
C PHE A 35 10.05 9.08 8.93
N GLY A 36 8.76 9.44 8.96
CA GLY A 36 7.86 9.23 7.84
C GLY A 36 7.52 7.77 7.52
N GLY A 37 6.26 7.41 7.73
CA GLY A 37 5.57 6.37 6.95
C GLY A 37 5.56 4.98 7.59
N GLY A 38 4.37 4.53 7.99
CA GLY A 38 4.15 3.13 8.39
C GLY A 38 3.74 2.24 7.22
N TYR A 39 4.21 2.53 6.01
CA TYR A 39 3.98 1.68 4.82
C TYR A 39 5.27 1.39 4.06
N GLY A 40 5.46 0.12 3.68
CA GLY A 40 6.47 -0.31 2.73
C GLY A 40 5.84 -0.57 1.36
N TYR A 41 6.56 -0.27 0.28
CA TYR A 41 6.11 -0.53 -1.08
C TYR A 41 7.15 -1.40 -1.79
N TYR A 42 6.71 -2.54 -2.31
CA TYR A 42 7.53 -3.50 -3.02
C TYR A 42 7.11 -3.56 -4.48
N PHE A 43 8.10 -3.43 -5.37
CA PHE A 43 7.91 -3.52 -6.82
C PHE A 43 8.96 -4.48 -7.37
N VAL A 44 8.54 -5.72 -7.65
CA VAL A 44 9.44 -6.78 -8.10
C VAL A 44 9.05 -7.18 -9.53
N PRO A 45 9.80 -6.77 -10.56
CA PRO A 45 9.59 -7.24 -11.91
C PRO A 45 9.97 -8.72 -12.03
N ASN A 46 9.18 -9.49 -12.77
CA ASN A 46 9.42 -10.91 -13.06
C ASN A 46 8.99 -11.24 -14.49
N SER A 47 9.22 -12.49 -14.93
CA SER A 47 8.89 -12.93 -16.29
C SER A 47 7.40 -12.89 -16.64
N MET A 48 6.51 -12.77 -15.64
CA MET A 48 5.04 -12.72 -15.80
C MET A 48 4.48 -11.30 -15.66
N GLY A 49 5.30 -10.31 -15.31
CA GLY A 49 4.85 -8.93 -15.07
C GLY A 49 5.58 -8.24 -13.92
N ILE A 50 4.83 -7.50 -13.11
CA ILE A 50 5.37 -6.79 -11.93
C ILE A 50 4.54 -7.17 -10.72
N SER A 51 5.17 -7.81 -9.74
CA SER A 51 4.59 -7.99 -8.43
C SER A 51 4.64 -6.67 -7.66
N ARG A 52 3.50 -6.26 -7.11
CA ARG A 52 3.35 -4.99 -6.40
C ARG A 52 2.68 -5.26 -5.07
N THR A 53 3.36 -4.94 -3.98
CA THR A 53 2.80 -5.18 -2.64
C THR A 53 2.98 -3.94 -1.79
N VAL A 54 1.92 -3.53 -1.11
CA VAL A 54 1.98 -2.49 -0.08
C VAL A 54 1.84 -3.14 1.28
N THR A 55 2.78 -2.87 2.17
CA THR A 55 2.80 -3.43 3.53
C THR A 55 2.54 -2.31 4.52
N CYS A 56 1.82 -2.59 5.60
CA CYS A 56 1.70 -1.70 6.74
C CYS A 56 2.68 -2.13 7.83
N ALA A 57 3.12 -1.20 8.67
CA ALA A 57 3.96 -1.47 9.84
C ALA A 57 3.36 -2.50 10.83
N CYS A 58 2.04 -2.75 10.78
CA CYS A 58 1.41 -3.83 11.53
C CYS A 58 1.63 -5.24 10.95
N GLY A 59 2.25 -5.35 9.78
CA GLY A 59 2.44 -6.60 9.04
C GLY A 59 1.33 -6.93 8.04
N ALA A 60 0.29 -6.09 7.92
CA ALA A 60 -0.76 -6.31 6.92
C ALA A 60 -0.27 -5.95 5.51
N GLU A 61 -0.67 -6.75 4.52
CA GLU A 61 -0.24 -6.58 3.13
C GLU A 61 -1.43 -6.38 2.19
N LEU A 62 -1.22 -5.60 1.14
CA LEU A 62 -2.13 -5.38 0.03
C LEU A 62 -1.39 -5.76 -1.25
N ASP A 63 -1.83 -6.85 -1.88
CA ASP A 63 -1.34 -7.25 -3.19
C ASP A 63 -2.03 -6.46 -4.31
N LEU A 64 -1.22 -5.89 -5.18
CA LEU A 64 -1.59 -5.11 -6.36
C LEU A 64 -0.95 -5.71 -7.62
N SER A 65 -0.36 -6.91 -7.51
CA SER A 65 0.25 -7.61 -8.62
C SER A 65 -0.80 -7.82 -9.72
N SER A 66 -0.43 -7.45 -10.95
CA SER A 66 -1.24 -7.69 -12.13
C SER A 66 -0.39 -8.47 -13.12
N TYR A 67 -0.74 -9.75 -13.26
CA TYR A 67 -0.13 -10.65 -14.22
C TYR A 67 -0.96 -10.59 -15.51
N SER A 68 -0.29 -10.56 -16.66
CA SER A 68 -0.94 -10.57 -17.97
C SER A 68 -1.28 -11.98 -18.40
#